data_AF-A0A7C9DPI6-F1
#
_entry.id   AF-A0A7C9DPI6-F1
#
_cell.length_a   1.000
_cell.length_b   1.000
_cell.length_c   1.000
_cell.angle_alpha   90.00
_cell.angle_beta   90.00
_cell.angle_gamma   90.00
#
_symmetry.space_group_name_H-M   'P 1'
#
loop_
_entity.id
_entity.type
_entity.pdbx_description
1 polymer ?
#
loop_
_entity_poly.entity_id
_entity_poly.type
_entity_poly.pdbx_seq_one_letter_code
_entity_poly.pdbx_strand_id
1 'polypeptide(L)'
;LLHFHIIINHQSSSSTTTMSPVFSLLLCLLAYHQLSLSTANSTTFSADIAALKAFKAAINPSTIPPWSCLGSWDFTSDPCSYPRRTHFVCGLTCSSDADPSPSRVISITLDSVGYSGTLTPLVS
;
A
#
# COMPACT_ATOMS: atom_id res chain seq x y z
N LEU A 1 -0.39 7.12 -28.81
CA LEU A 1 0.92 6.75 -29.40
C LEU A 1 1.83 7.97 -29.32
N LEU A 2 2.52 8.16 -28.20
CA LEU A 2 3.64 9.10 -28.05
C LEU A 2 4.58 8.46 -27.03
N HIS A 3 5.49 7.65 -27.56
CA HIS A 3 6.57 6.99 -26.82
C HIS A 3 7.57 8.07 -26.38
N PHE A 4 7.70 8.29 -25.07
CA PHE A 4 8.84 9.04 -24.52
C PHE A 4 10.02 8.09 -24.33
N HIS A 5 10.84 7.97 -25.37
CA HIS A 5 12.17 7.35 -25.27
C HIS A 5 13.09 8.32 -24.52
N ILE A 6 13.38 8.02 -23.25
CA ILE A 6 14.48 8.66 -22.54
C ILE A 6 15.77 7.99 -23.04
N ILE A 7 16.45 8.64 -23.98
CA ILE A 7 17.80 8.24 -24.38
C ILE A 7 18.77 8.81 -23.34
N ILE A 8 19.28 7.95 -22.46
CA ILE A 8 20.42 8.28 -21.60
C ILE A 8 21.67 8.17 -22.47
N ASN A 9 22.18 9.32 -22.94
CA ASN A 9 23.51 9.39 -23.55
C ASN A 9 24.55 9.23 -22.45
N HIS A 10 25.18 8.06 -22.40
CA HIS A 10 26.33 7.77 -21.55
C HIS A 10 27.58 8.39 -22.18
N GLN A 11 28.00 9.54 -21.68
CA GLN A 11 29.30 10.14 -21.99
C GLN A 11 30.19 10.00 -20.76
N SER A 12 31.20 9.13 -20.84
CA SER A 12 32.22 9.00 -19.81
C SER A 12 33.14 10.20 -19.85
N SER A 13 32.90 11.18 -19.00
CA SER A 13 33.90 12.19 -18.65
C SER A 13 34.13 12.13 -17.15
N SER A 14 35.29 11.60 -16.78
CA SER A 14 35.85 11.65 -15.43
C SER A 14 36.15 13.11 -15.08
N SER A 15 35.14 13.81 -14.61
CA SER A 15 35.26 15.12 -13.98
C SER A 15 34.76 14.99 -12.57
N THR A 16 35.69 15.05 -11.60
CA THR A 16 35.41 15.21 -10.18
C THR A 16 34.68 16.54 -9.99
N THR A 17 33.37 16.49 -10.18
CA THR A 17 32.47 17.62 -9.99
C THR A 17 32.29 17.75 -8.48
N THR A 18 32.92 18.75 -7.89
CA THR A 18 32.63 19.16 -6.51
C THR A 18 31.15 19.55 -6.46
N MET A 19 30.32 18.63 -5.96
CA MET A 19 28.89 18.86 -5.84
C MET A 19 28.68 20.04 -4.89
N SER A 20 28.13 21.14 -5.41
CA SER A 20 27.85 22.35 -4.63
C SER A 20 27.06 21.96 -3.37
N PRO A 21 27.40 22.48 -2.17
CA PRO A 21 26.68 22.14 -0.94
C PRO A 21 25.19 22.51 -1.03
N VAL A 22 24.85 23.49 -1.88
CA VAL A 22 23.48 23.90 -2.20
C VAL A 22 22.73 22.81 -2.96
N PHE A 23 23.39 22.10 -3.88
CA PHE A 23 22.79 21.00 -4.63
C PHE A 23 22.55 19.79 -3.73
N SER A 24 23.49 19.48 -2.82
CA SER A 24 23.31 18.45 -1.81
C SER A 24 22.17 18.79 -0.83
N LEU A 25 22.07 20.05 -0.39
CA LEU A 25 20.95 20.54 0.43
C LEU A 25 19.61 20.45 -0.30
N LEU A 26 19.55 20.83 -1.59
CA LEU A 26 18.34 20.72 -2.40
C LEU A 26 17.87 19.26 -2.55
N LEU A 27 18.81 18.33 -2.80
CA LEU A 27 18.52 16.90 -2.86
C LEU A 27 18.00 16.36 -1.51
N CYS A 28 18.60 16.76 -0.39
CA CYS A 28 18.14 16.38 0.94
C CYS A 28 16.73 16.91 1.24
N LEU A 29 16.43 18.16 0.87
CA LEU A 29 15.11 18.75 1.04
C LEU A 29 14.05 18.05 0.18
N LEU A 30 14.37 17.70 -1.07
CA LEU A 30 13.49 16.94 -1.95
C LEU A 30 13.21 15.53 -1.41
N ALA A 31 14.25 14.84 -0.93
CA ALA A 31 14.11 13.52 -0.30
C ALA A 31 13.27 13.58 0.98
N TYR A 32 13.48 14.60 1.83
CA TYR A 32 12.69 14.83 3.03
C TYR A 32 11.23 15.15 2.71
N HIS A 33 10.98 15.94 1.65
CA HIS A 33 9.63 16.27 1.20
C HIS A 33 8.89 15.03 0.68
N GLN A 34 9.57 14.15 -0.08
CA GLN A 34 9.02 12.87 -0.51
C GLN A 34 8.68 11.94 0.66
N LEU A 35 9.51 11.95 1.72
CA LEU A 35 9.25 11.18 2.95
C LEU A 35 8.13 11.79 3.81
N SER A 36 7.95 13.10 3.77
CA SER A 36 6.93 13.80 4.58
C SER A 36 5.53 13.72 3.98
N LEU A 37 5.40 13.40 2.68
CA LEU A 37 4.10 13.20 2.02
C LEU A 37 3.42 11.87 2.39
N SER A 38 4.08 10.99 3.15
CA SER A 38 3.51 9.68 3.52
C SER A 38 2.68 9.69 4.80
N THR A 39 1.87 10.73 5.03
CA THR A 39 0.90 10.75 6.13
C THR A 39 -0.51 11.01 5.61
N ALA A 40 -1.09 10.01 4.97
CA ALA A 40 -2.54 9.90 4.91
C ALA A 40 -2.96 8.98 6.07
N ASN A 41 -3.36 9.58 7.19
CA ASN A 41 -4.23 8.90 8.14
C ASN A 41 -5.61 8.78 7.47
N SER A 42 -5.70 7.91 6.46
CA SER A 42 -6.99 7.63 5.83
C SER A 42 -7.81 6.85 6.83
N THR A 43 -8.93 7.40 7.26
CA THR A 43 -9.94 6.61 7.93
C THR A 43 -10.61 5.74 6.87
N THR A 44 -10.39 4.44 6.90
CA THR A 44 -11.08 3.51 5.98
C THR A 44 -12.58 3.62 6.22
N PHE A 45 -13.36 3.62 5.14
CA PHE A 45 -14.81 3.70 5.25
C PHE A 45 -15.36 2.53 6.11
N SER A 46 -16.24 2.84 7.06
CA SER A 46 -16.65 1.88 8.09
C SER A 46 -17.38 0.66 7.53
N ALA A 47 -18.14 0.83 6.44
CA ALA A 47 -18.78 -0.29 5.75
C ALA A 47 -17.75 -1.25 5.13
N ASP A 48 -16.64 -0.73 4.62
CA ASP A 48 -15.56 -1.55 4.08
C ASP A 48 -14.86 -2.33 5.22
N ILE A 49 -14.64 -1.70 6.39
CA ILE A 49 -14.14 -2.40 7.59
C ILE A 49 -15.09 -3.55 7.99
N ALA A 50 -16.40 -3.30 8.00
CA ALA A 50 -17.39 -4.32 8.34
C ALA A 50 -17.40 -5.47 7.33
N ALA A 51 -17.33 -5.16 6.03
CA ALA A 51 -17.23 -6.15 4.96
C ALA A 51 -15.95 -6.99 5.09
N LEU A 52 -14.79 -6.38 5.35
CA LEU A 52 -13.53 -7.10 5.56
C LEU A 52 -13.57 -8.02 6.78
N LYS A 53 -14.20 -7.60 7.88
CA LYS A 53 -14.41 -8.45 9.07
C LYS A 53 -15.30 -9.65 8.73
N ALA A 54 -16.39 -9.42 8.03
CA ALA A 54 -17.29 -10.47 7.59
C ALA A 54 -16.61 -11.45 6.63
N PHE A 55 -15.81 -10.93 5.69
CA PHE A 55 -15.00 -11.73 4.79
C PHE A 55 -14.03 -12.64 5.55
N LYS A 56 -13.22 -12.07 6.46
CA LYS A 56 -12.27 -12.87 7.25
C LYS A 56 -12.97 -13.92 8.11
N ALA A 57 -14.13 -13.60 8.68
CA ALA A 57 -14.92 -14.53 9.49
C ALA A 57 -15.56 -15.67 8.67
N ALA A 58 -15.78 -15.47 7.37
CA ALA A 58 -16.32 -16.49 6.46
C ALA A 58 -15.28 -17.53 6.02
N ILE A 59 -13.99 -17.24 6.22
CA ILE A 59 -12.89 -18.16 5.91
C ILE A 59 -12.62 -19.08 7.10
N ASN A 60 -12.47 -20.38 6.82
CA ASN A 60 -12.14 -21.39 7.81
C ASN A 60 -10.78 -21.06 8.45
N PRO A 61 -10.73 -20.80 9.77
CA PRO A 61 -9.51 -20.35 10.44
C PRO A 61 -8.37 -21.37 10.38
N SER A 62 -8.65 -22.67 10.26
CA SER A 62 -7.60 -23.69 10.11
C SER A 62 -6.86 -23.59 8.77
N THR A 63 -7.44 -22.88 7.79
CA THR A 63 -6.84 -22.63 6.48
C THR A 63 -6.19 -21.25 6.37
N ILE A 64 -6.01 -20.53 7.48
CA ILE A 64 -5.33 -19.22 7.50
C ILE A 64 -3.95 -19.37 8.18
N PRO A 65 -2.88 -19.63 7.42
CA PRO A 65 -1.54 -19.63 7.98
C PRO A 65 -1.16 -18.23 8.50
N PRO A 66 -0.42 -18.12 9.62
CA PRO A 66 0.01 -16.83 10.16
C PRO A 66 0.86 -15.98 9.21
N TRP A 67 1.56 -16.63 8.27
CA TRP A 67 2.40 -15.97 7.26
C TRP A 67 1.64 -15.53 6.01
N SER A 68 0.36 -15.88 5.89
CA SER A 68 -0.47 -15.54 4.73
C SER A 68 -0.96 -14.09 4.77
N CYS A 69 -1.43 -13.55 3.63
CA CYS A 69 -1.93 -12.17 3.60
C CYS A 69 -3.09 -11.97 4.58
N LEU A 70 -4.07 -12.88 4.57
CA LEU A 70 -5.22 -12.81 5.47
C LEU A 70 -4.83 -13.03 6.95
N GLY A 71 -3.74 -13.76 7.20
CA GLY A 71 -3.13 -13.91 8.52
C GLY A 71 -2.69 -12.57 9.12
N SER A 72 -2.19 -11.66 8.28
CA SER A 72 -1.75 -10.32 8.69
C SER A 72 -2.88 -9.32 8.96
N TRP A 73 -4.14 -9.65 8.64
CA TRP A 73 -5.25 -8.71 8.80
C TRP A 73 -5.58 -8.54 10.29
N ASP A 74 -5.20 -7.40 10.85
CA ASP A 74 -5.48 -7.04 12.24
C ASP A 74 -6.25 -5.71 12.29
N PHE A 75 -7.52 -5.81 12.67
CA PHE A 75 -8.46 -4.69 12.72
C PHE A 75 -8.25 -3.76 13.93
N THR A 76 -7.19 -3.92 14.72
CA THR A 76 -6.69 -2.90 15.64
C THR A 76 -5.98 -1.76 14.92
N SER A 77 -5.64 -1.94 13.65
CA SER A 77 -5.12 -0.90 12.75
C SER A 77 -6.05 -0.65 11.58
N ASP A 78 -5.94 0.54 11.01
CA ASP A 78 -6.74 0.93 9.86
C ASP A 78 -6.29 0.18 8.58
N PRO A 79 -7.22 -0.47 7.85
CA PRO A 79 -6.87 -1.29 6.69
C PRO A 79 -6.29 -0.53 5.50
N CYS A 80 -6.51 0.77 5.36
CA CYS A 80 -6.00 1.58 4.24
C CYS A 80 -4.79 2.44 4.60
N SER A 81 -4.46 2.55 5.88
CA SER A 81 -3.33 3.34 6.36
C SER A 81 -1.98 2.78 5.90
N TYR A 82 -1.07 3.71 5.58
CA TYR A 82 0.31 3.41 5.23
C TYR A 82 1.26 3.93 6.33
N PRO A 83 2.41 3.28 6.56
CA PRO A 83 2.90 2.08 5.88
C PRO A 83 2.38 0.77 6.50
N ARG A 84 2.10 -0.23 5.66
CA ARG A 84 1.62 -1.56 6.09
C ARG A 84 2.77 -2.50 6.37
N ARG A 85 3.28 -2.46 7.61
CA ARG A 85 4.47 -3.23 8.03
C ARG A 85 4.11 -4.50 8.79
N THR A 86 3.19 -4.40 9.74
CA THR A 86 2.79 -5.50 10.63
C THR A 86 1.37 -5.98 10.37
N HIS A 87 0.49 -5.07 9.97
CA HIS A 87 -0.93 -5.34 9.73
C HIS A 87 -1.28 -5.06 8.28
N PHE A 88 -2.18 -5.88 7.72
CA PHE A 88 -2.64 -5.79 6.34
C PHE A 88 -1.49 -5.72 5.33
N VAL A 89 -0.44 -6.52 5.55
CA VAL A 89 0.83 -6.41 4.79
C VAL A 89 0.67 -6.69 3.30
N CYS A 90 -0.39 -7.40 2.92
CA CYS A 90 -0.79 -7.62 1.53
C CYS A 90 -2.29 -7.90 1.40
N GLY A 91 -2.74 -7.98 0.15
CA GLY A 91 -4.07 -8.46 -0.22
C GLY A 91 -5.19 -7.43 -0.23
N LEU A 92 -4.90 -6.15 0.01
CA LEU A 92 -5.86 -5.06 -0.12
C LEU A 92 -5.34 -3.98 -1.05
N THR A 93 -6.20 -3.50 -1.93
CA THR A 93 -5.98 -2.26 -2.69
C THR A 93 -7.00 -1.24 -2.24
N CYS A 94 -6.53 -0.07 -1.81
CA CYS A 94 -7.38 1.05 -1.44
C CYS A 94 -7.36 2.13 -2.52
N SER A 95 -8.43 2.92 -2.62
CA SER A 95 -8.44 4.15 -3.41
C SER A 95 -7.32 5.09 -2.96
N SER A 96 -6.68 5.75 -3.91
CA SER A 96 -5.73 6.83 -3.64
C SER A 96 -6.52 8.11 -3.45
N ASP A 97 -6.93 8.42 -2.23
CA ASP A 97 -7.68 9.63 -1.95
C ASP A 97 -6.71 10.77 -1.67
N ALA A 98 -6.39 11.55 -2.70
CA ALA A 98 -5.76 12.86 -2.55
C ALA A 98 -6.73 13.91 -1.95
N ASP A 99 -7.96 13.49 -1.63
CA ASP A 99 -9.09 14.28 -1.15
C ASP A 99 -9.45 13.93 0.30
N PRO A 100 -10.20 14.78 1.02
CA PRO A 100 -10.55 14.60 2.44
C PRO A 100 -11.57 13.46 2.71
N SER A 101 -11.81 12.57 1.74
CA SER A 101 -12.73 11.45 1.88
C SER A 101 -12.09 10.25 2.59
N PRO A 102 -12.88 9.45 3.33
CA PRO A 102 -12.40 8.19 3.87
C PRO A 102 -12.02 7.22 2.74
N SER A 103 -10.94 6.47 2.94
CA SER A 103 -10.45 5.57 1.89
C SER A 103 -11.34 4.35 1.70
N ARG A 104 -11.52 3.97 0.43
CA ARG A 104 -12.34 2.83 0.02
C ARG A 104 -11.47 1.63 -0.31
N VAL A 105 -11.88 0.45 0.12
CA VAL A 105 -11.27 -0.80 -0.33
C VAL A 105 -11.86 -1.16 -1.68
N ILE A 106 -11.05 -1.17 -2.72
CA ILE A 106 -11.49 -1.38 -4.11
C ILE A 106 -11.16 -2.78 -4.64
N SER A 107 -10.26 -3.51 -3.97
CA SER A 107 -9.92 -4.89 -4.33
C SER A 107 -9.37 -5.67 -3.15
N ILE A 108 -9.70 -6.97 -3.12
CA ILE A 108 -9.11 -7.98 -2.25
C ILE A 108 -8.38 -8.99 -3.13
N THR A 109 -7.10 -9.23 -2.88
CA THR A 109 -6.31 -10.25 -3.56
C THR A 109 -5.83 -11.26 -2.54
N LEU A 110 -6.14 -12.54 -2.75
CA LEU A 110 -5.70 -13.62 -1.88
C LEU A 110 -4.42 -14.25 -2.41
N ASP A 111 -3.49 -14.56 -1.51
CA ASP A 111 -2.36 -15.41 -1.80
C ASP A 111 -2.79 -16.88 -1.97
N SER A 112 -1.97 -17.66 -2.67
CA SER A 112 -2.27 -19.04 -3.07
C SER A 112 -2.02 -20.05 -1.94
N VAL A 113 -2.66 -19.85 -0.78
CA VAL A 113 -2.54 -20.71 0.41
C VAL A 113 -3.65 -21.76 0.52
N GLY A 114 -4.65 -21.72 -0.35
CA GLY A 114 -5.76 -22.68 -0.34
C GLY A 114 -6.82 -22.38 0.71
N TYR A 115 -7.17 -21.10 0.89
CA TYR A 115 -8.27 -20.68 1.76
C TYR A 115 -9.56 -21.43 1.41
N SER A 116 -10.28 -21.88 2.44
CA SER A 116 -11.60 -22.49 2.28
C SER A 116 -12.61 -21.73 3.14
N GLY A 117 -13.85 -21.61 2.68
CA GLY A 117 -14.88 -20.85 3.38
C GLY A 117 -16.16 -20.70 2.56
N THR A 118 -17.19 -20.12 3.17
CA THR A 118 -18.44 -19.78 2.48
C THR A 118 -18.73 -18.31 2.71
N LEU A 119 -18.60 -17.51 1.65
CA LEU A 119 -18.82 -16.07 1.71
C LEU A 119 -20.28 -15.75 2.03
N THR A 120 -20.49 -14.68 2.79
CA THR A 120 -21.84 -14.16 3.05
C THR A 120 -22.27 -13.21 1.92
N PRO A 121 -23.58 -12.99 1.72
CA PRO A 121 -24.09 -12.03 0.72
C PRO A 121 -23.55 -10.60 0.88
N LEU A 122 -23.02 -10.27 2.06
CA LEU A 122 -22.39 -8.98 2.32
C LEU A 122 -21.11 -8.77 1.49
N VAL A 123 -20.50 -9.86 1.02
CA VAL A 123 -19.17 -9.86 0.35
C VAL A 123 -19.12 -10.76 -0.89
N SER A 124 -20.26 -11.29 -1.38
CA SER A 124 -20.36 -12.18 -2.55
C SER A 124 -21.08 -11.55 -3.73
#